data_AF-A0A9R1QWJ8-F1
#
_entry.id   AF-A0A9R1QWJ8-F1
#
_cell.length_a   1.000
_cell.length_b   1.000
_cell.length_c   1.000
_cell.angle_alpha   90.00
_cell.angle_beta   90.00
_cell.angle_gamma   90.00
#
_symmetry.space_group_name_H-M   'P 1'
#
loop_
_entity.id
_entity.type
_entity.pdbx_description
1 polymer ?
#
loop_
_entity_poly.entity_id
_entity_poly.type
_entity_poly.pdbx_seq_one_letter_code
_entity_poly.pdbx_strand_id
1 'polypeptide(L)'
;MDATALQYETQKLVQQLEAQKTEMHVLEAKFKELRNEQSSYDNTLISLDKMWNQLVDDLILLGVPFGGGLNNLPALDHEELSEESIESCPSDEIFLFMLLKSKNYGKKDDNSLLEFAEEALALRRSATLALMRSLQEAIAAQHARSEYLSLALNGGKSNEEVVGNVREAISIVNEKHKRYLDEIEAFKSGYSKELQEIQHLSGELEETMAELEES
;
A
#
# COMPACT_ATOMS: atom_id res chain seq x y z
N MET A 1 19.07 6.75 -55.91
CA MET A 1 18.23 6.84 -54.69
C MET A 1 17.15 7.85 -54.97
N ASP A 2 15.89 7.48 -54.78
CA ASP A 2 14.73 8.27 -55.21
C ASP A 2 14.33 9.27 -54.11
N ALA A 3 14.32 10.56 -54.43
CA ALA A 3 14.05 11.65 -53.48
C ALA A 3 12.65 11.56 -52.87
N THR A 4 11.71 10.94 -53.59
CA THR A 4 10.33 10.72 -53.15
C THR A 4 10.23 9.70 -52.02
N ALA A 5 11.06 8.64 -52.05
CA ALA A 5 11.11 7.63 -50.98
C ALA A 5 11.65 8.22 -49.67
N LEU A 6 12.65 9.11 -49.75
CA LEU A 6 13.22 9.79 -48.59
C LEU A 6 12.22 10.77 -47.95
N GLN A 7 11.46 11.48 -48.77
CA GLN A 7 10.42 12.40 -48.32
C GLN A 7 9.28 11.65 -47.60
N TYR A 8 8.89 10.48 -48.11
CA TYR A 8 7.90 9.62 -47.46
C TYR A 8 8.37 9.12 -46.09
N GLU A 9 9.61 8.63 -45.98
CA GLU A 9 10.17 8.23 -44.68
C GLU A 9 10.24 9.38 -43.68
N THR A 10 10.66 10.56 -44.15
CA THR A 10 10.75 11.75 -43.29
C THR A 10 9.37 12.13 -42.76
N GLN A 11 8.34 12.08 -43.60
CA GLN A 11 6.97 12.39 -43.18
C GLN A 11 6.41 11.36 -42.18
N LYS A 12 6.72 10.07 -42.38
CA LYS A 12 6.36 9.01 -41.44
C LYS A 12 7.02 9.20 -40.07
N LEU A 13 8.31 9.56 -40.04
CA LEU A 13 9.04 9.84 -38.81
C LEU A 13 8.47 11.06 -38.08
N VAL A 14 8.09 12.11 -38.81
CA VAL A 14 7.44 13.30 -38.22
C VAL A 14 6.09 12.93 -37.60
N GLN A 15 5.27 12.11 -38.25
CA GLN A 15 4.00 11.65 -37.66
C GLN A 15 4.21 10.82 -36.40
N GLN A 16 5.20 9.93 -36.39
CA GLN A 16 5.55 9.15 -35.19
C GLN A 16 6.05 10.04 -34.05
N LEU A 17 6.86 11.05 -34.36
CA LEU A 17 7.35 12.02 -33.38
C LEU A 17 6.20 12.81 -32.74
N GLU A 18 5.27 13.33 -33.55
CA GLU A 18 4.11 14.06 -33.04
C GLU A 18 3.20 13.15 -32.21
N ALA A 19 2.97 11.90 -32.63
CA ALA A 19 2.21 10.93 -31.84
C ALA A 19 2.87 10.70 -30.46
N GLN A 20 4.17 10.43 -30.42
CA GLN A 20 4.91 10.24 -29.15
C GLN A 20 4.89 11.49 -28.28
N LYS A 21 4.99 12.68 -28.87
CA LYS A 21 4.92 13.95 -28.14
C LYS A 21 3.56 14.13 -27.46
N THR A 22 2.47 13.79 -28.15
CA THR A 22 1.14 13.84 -27.52
C THR A 22 1.00 12.84 -26.39
N GLU A 23 1.50 11.61 -26.56
CA GLU A 23 1.49 10.58 -25.52
C GLU A 23 2.31 11.00 -24.30
N MET A 24 3.48 11.60 -24.51
CA MET A 24 4.32 12.16 -23.45
C MET A 24 3.57 13.22 -22.64
N HIS A 25 2.86 14.14 -23.29
CA HIS A 25 2.08 15.16 -22.58
C HIS A 25 0.91 14.57 -21.79
N VAL A 26 0.26 13.52 -22.29
CA VAL A 26 -0.81 12.81 -21.56
C VAL A 26 -0.24 12.13 -20.31
N LEU A 27 0.91 11.45 -20.43
CA LEU A 27 1.58 10.82 -19.30
C LEU A 27 2.04 11.85 -18.26
N GLU A 28 2.57 12.99 -18.71
CA GLU A 28 2.98 14.09 -17.84
C GLU A 28 1.80 14.67 -17.04
N ALA A 29 0.65 14.85 -17.69
CA ALA A 29 -0.58 15.28 -17.02
C ALA A 29 -1.03 14.27 -15.96
N LYS A 30 -1.04 12.97 -16.30
CA LYS A 30 -1.40 11.89 -15.36
C LYS A 30 -0.44 11.82 -14.17
N PHE A 31 0.85 12.03 -14.41
CA PHE A 31 1.85 12.04 -13.34
C PHE A 31 1.64 13.22 -12.38
N LYS A 32 1.26 14.39 -12.90
CA LYS A 32 0.91 15.55 -12.07
C LYS A 32 -0.33 15.30 -11.22
N GLU A 33 -1.35 14.64 -11.78
CA GLU A 33 -2.56 14.25 -11.05
C GLU A 33 -2.23 13.30 -9.89
N LEU A 34 -1.50 12.21 -10.17
CA LEU A 34 -1.07 11.25 -9.14
C LEU A 34 -0.24 11.91 -8.03
N ARG A 35 0.62 12.88 -8.38
CA ARG A 35 1.39 13.62 -7.38
C ARG A 35 0.51 14.47 -6.46
N ASN A 36 -0.55 15.09 -7.00
CA ASN A 36 -1.50 15.85 -6.19
C ASN A 36 -2.30 14.93 -5.27
N GLU A 37 -2.73 13.77 -5.77
CA GLU A 37 -3.44 12.77 -4.98
C GLU A 37 -2.55 12.23 -3.85
N GLN A 38 -1.29 11.92 -4.15
CA GLN A 38 -0.30 11.54 -3.14
C GLN A 38 -0.15 12.62 -2.06
N SER A 39 -0.03 13.90 -2.44
CA SER A 39 0.04 15.00 -1.48
C SER A 39 -1.21 15.09 -0.59
N SER A 40 -2.40 14.82 -1.14
CA SER A 40 -3.64 14.74 -0.36
C SER A 40 -3.62 13.58 0.64
N TYR A 41 -3.13 12.42 0.23
CA TYR A 41 -2.93 11.27 1.12
C TYR A 41 -1.95 11.59 2.25
N ASP A 42 -0.80 12.20 1.94
CA ASP A 42 0.20 12.60 2.93
C ASP A 42 -0.38 13.59 3.96
N ASN A 43 -1.17 14.56 3.52
CA ASN A 43 -1.87 15.50 4.42
C ASN A 43 -2.86 14.79 5.35
N THR A 44 -3.55 13.77 4.85
CA THR A 44 -4.47 12.94 5.64
C THR A 44 -3.70 12.13 6.67
N LEU A 45 -2.55 11.56 6.28
CA LEU A 45 -1.67 10.81 7.18
C LEU A 45 -1.12 11.71 8.30
N ILE A 46 -0.66 12.92 7.98
CA ILE A 46 -0.20 13.90 8.97
C ILE A 46 -1.32 14.26 9.94
N SER A 47 -2.55 14.40 9.44
CA SER A 47 -3.71 14.70 10.29
C SER A 47 -4.04 13.53 11.22
N LEU A 48 -3.92 12.29 10.73
CA LEU A 48 -4.11 11.08 11.52
C LEU A 48 -3.03 10.95 12.60
N ASP A 49 -1.77 11.21 12.27
CA ASP A 49 -0.65 11.19 13.22
C ASP A 49 -0.88 12.20 14.36
N LYS A 50 -1.36 13.40 14.04
CA LYS A 50 -1.74 14.40 15.05
C LYS A 50 -2.86 13.91 15.97
N MET A 51 -3.93 13.33 15.40
CA MET A 51 -5.04 12.79 16.19
C MET A 51 -4.59 11.60 17.04
N TRP A 52 -3.68 10.77 16.54
CA TRP A 52 -3.11 9.65 17.27
C TRP A 52 -2.26 10.12 18.46
N ASN A 53 -1.39 11.11 18.25
CA ASN A 53 -0.61 11.71 19.33
C ASN A 53 -1.52 12.34 20.38
N GLN A 54 -2.58 13.03 19.96
CA GLN A 54 -3.58 13.57 20.88
C GLN A 54 -4.30 12.47 21.68
N LEU A 55 -4.66 11.35 21.04
CA LEU A 55 -5.25 10.20 21.75
C LEU A 55 -4.26 9.59 22.74
N VAL A 56 -2.98 9.48 22.38
CA VAL A 56 -1.92 9.01 23.29
C VAL A 56 -1.80 9.94 24.49
N ASP A 57 -1.79 11.25 24.28
CA ASP A 57 -1.78 12.25 25.35
C ASP A 57 -3.01 12.12 26.25
N ASP A 58 -4.21 11.96 25.66
CA ASP A 58 -5.46 11.75 26.39
C ASP A 58 -5.45 10.43 27.19
N LEU A 59 -4.89 9.35 26.65
CA LEU A 59 -4.77 8.06 27.33
C LEU A 59 -3.74 8.11 28.46
N ILE A 60 -2.63 8.83 28.29
CA ILE A 60 -1.68 9.10 29.36
C ILE A 60 -2.37 9.90 30.46
N LEU A 61 -3.13 10.94 30.09
CA LEU A 61 -3.93 11.75 31.02
C LEU A 61 -4.97 10.91 31.78
N LEU A 62 -5.66 9.98 31.10
CA LEU A 62 -6.63 9.06 31.70
C LEU A 62 -5.97 7.94 32.52
N GLY A 63 -4.71 7.60 32.22
CA GLY A 63 -3.90 6.63 32.95
C GLY A 63 -3.26 7.18 34.23
N VAL A 64 -3.05 8.50 34.33
CA VAL A 64 -2.44 9.14 35.51
C VAL A 64 -3.32 9.05 36.78
N PRO A 65 -4.67 9.05 36.73
CA PRO A 65 -5.52 8.68 37.87
C PRO A 65 -5.49 7.19 38.23
N PHE A 66 -5.02 6.33 37.31
CA PHE A 66 -4.83 4.90 37.52
C PHE A 66 -3.34 4.60 37.68
N GLY A 67 -2.76 5.10 38.77
CA GLY A 67 -1.58 4.48 39.38
C GLY A 67 -1.93 3.07 39.89
N GLY A 68 -2.20 2.15 38.97
CA GLY A 68 -2.55 0.76 39.22
C GLY A 68 -1.86 -0.06 38.16
N GLY A 69 -0.67 -0.56 38.48
CA GLY A 69 0.10 -1.44 37.60
C GLY A 69 -0.77 -2.58 37.08
N LEU A 70 -0.64 -2.85 35.79
CA LEU A 70 -1.01 -4.13 35.20
C LEU A 70 -0.25 -5.22 35.96
N ASN A 71 -0.79 -5.76 37.05
CA ASN A 71 -0.46 -7.06 37.64
C ASN A 71 -1.38 -7.33 38.86
N ASN A 72 -2.37 -8.21 38.64
CA ASN A 72 -2.92 -9.15 39.61
C ASN A 72 -3.95 -8.67 40.65
N LEU A 73 -5.15 -9.24 40.47
CA LEU A 73 -5.96 -9.94 41.48
C LEU A 73 -6.65 -9.15 42.62
N PRO A 74 -7.76 -9.71 43.13
CA PRO A 74 -8.81 -9.02 43.87
C PRO A 74 -8.52 -9.04 45.38
N ALA A 75 -8.44 -7.86 45.98
CA ALA A 75 -8.67 -7.64 47.41
C ALA A 75 -8.93 -6.12 47.55
N LEU A 76 -10.07 -5.63 48.04
CA LEU A 76 -10.34 -5.51 49.48
C LEU A 76 -9.04 -5.10 50.19
N ASP A 77 -8.84 -3.91 50.69
CA ASP A 77 -9.72 -2.97 51.33
C ASP A 77 -8.86 -1.71 51.59
N HIS A 78 -9.50 -0.56 51.74
CA HIS A 78 -9.06 0.59 52.53
C HIS A 78 -7.56 0.98 52.57
N GLU A 79 -7.21 2.16 52.04
CA GLU A 79 -6.55 3.21 52.83
C GLU A 79 -6.50 4.53 52.02
N GLU A 80 -6.65 5.65 52.73
CA GLU A 80 -6.74 7.02 52.22
C GLU A 80 -5.46 7.48 51.49
N LEU A 81 -5.64 8.33 50.48
CA LEU A 81 -4.58 8.91 49.66
C LEU A 81 -3.64 9.79 50.49
N SER A 82 -2.36 9.40 50.55
CA SER A 82 -1.25 10.12 51.20
C SER A 82 -0.79 11.34 50.40
N GLU A 83 -0.19 12.30 51.11
CA GLU A 83 0.22 13.67 50.73
C GLU A 83 1.28 13.77 49.61
N GLU A 84 1.75 12.64 49.07
CA GLU A 84 2.94 12.55 48.21
C GLU A 84 2.62 12.72 46.70
N SER A 85 1.34 12.74 46.31
CA SER A 85 0.92 12.83 44.90
C SER A 85 0.76 14.26 44.36
N ILE A 86 1.17 15.28 45.12
CA ILE A 86 1.00 16.70 44.76
C ILE A 86 2.09 17.17 43.77
N GLU A 87 3.18 16.41 43.61
CA GLU A 87 4.38 16.84 42.86
C GLU A 87 4.33 16.67 41.34
N SER A 88 3.34 15.97 40.76
CA SER A 88 3.29 15.72 39.29
C SER A 88 2.13 16.39 38.54
N CYS A 89 1.32 17.19 39.22
CA CYS A 89 0.07 17.72 38.66
C CYS A 89 0.26 19.15 38.10
N PRO A 90 -0.33 19.50 36.94
CA PRO A 90 -0.30 20.87 36.42
C PRO A 90 -0.92 21.86 37.42
N SER A 91 -0.42 23.11 37.46
CA SER A 91 -0.81 24.13 38.45
C SER A 91 -2.32 24.33 38.57
N ASP A 92 -3.03 24.18 37.46
CA ASP A 92 -4.46 24.49 37.34
C ASP A 92 -5.33 23.37 37.96
N GLU A 93 -4.82 22.14 37.95
CA GLU A 93 -5.48 20.98 38.56
C GLU A 93 -5.20 20.90 40.07
N ILE A 94 -3.97 21.26 40.49
CA ILE A 94 -3.64 21.46 41.90
C ILE A 94 -4.52 22.57 42.49
N PHE A 95 -4.75 23.65 41.72
CA PHE A 95 -5.62 24.74 42.14
C PHE A 95 -7.07 24.28 42.34
N LEU A 96 -7.66 23.58 41.38
CA LEU A 96 -9.03 23.05 41.51
C LEU A 96 -9.17 22.02 42.63
N PHE A 97 -8.17 21.14 42.79
CA PHE A 97 -8.12 20.17 43.88
C PHE A 97 -7.97 20.83 45.25
N MET A 98 -7.08 21.83 45.39
CA MET A 98 -6.93 22.63 46.61
C MET A 98 -8.19 23.41 46.93
N LEU A 99 -8.87 23.97 45.92
CA LEU A 99 -10.10 24.71 46.09
C LEU A 99 -11.22 23.82 46.67
N LEU A 100 -11.32 22.58 46.18
CA LEU A 100 -12.26 21.59 46.70
C LEU A 100 -11.86 21.07 48.10
N LYS A 101 -10.57 20.92 48.40
CA LYS A 101 -10.05 20.49 49.72
C LYS A 101 -10.17 21.59 50.79
N SER A 102 -10.07 22.86 50.41
CA SER A 102 -10.23 24.05 51.27
C SER A 102 -11.63 24.17 51.92
N LYS A 103 -12.61 23.44 51.37
CA LYS A 103 -14.00 23.34 51.83
C LYS A 103 -14.18 22.89 53.29
N ASN A 104 -13.15 22.34 53.95
CA ASN A 104 -13.24 21.98 55.38
C ASN A 104 -13.05 23.17 56.35
N TYR A 105 -12.68 24.36 55.87
CA TYR A 105 -12.48 25.55 56.71
C TYR A 105 -13.43 26.70 56.35
N GLY A 106 -14.72 26.49 56.61
CA GLY A 106 -15.69 27.51 57.09
C GLY A 106 -15.96 28.80 56.29
N LYS A 107 -17.20 28.87 55.73
CA LYS A 107 -18.06 30.04 55.40
C LYS A 107 -17.44 31.14 54.51
N LYS A 108 -18.01 31.53 53.37
CA LYS A 108 -19.36 32.09 53.12
C LYS A 108 -19.48 32.39 51.60
N ASP A 109 -20.66 32.18 51.00
CA ASP A 109 -21.07 32.65 49.65
C ASP A 109 -20.41 32.06 48.37
N ASP A 110 -19.88 30.84 48.42
CA ASP A 110 -19.13 30.20 47.30
C ASP A 110 -19.92 29.12 46.51
N ASN A 111 -21.24 29.05 46.68
CA ASN A 111 -22.05 27.98 46.09
C ASN A 111 -22.05 27.99 44.55
N SER A 112 -21.98 29.16 43.91
CA SER A 112 -22.04 29.30 42.45
C SER A 112 -20.78 28.79 41.75
N LEU A 113 -19.61 28.92 42.39
CA LEU A 113 -18.34 28.50 41.80
C LEU A 113 -18.15 26.98 41.94
N LEU A 114 -18.67 26.40 43.02
CA LEU A 114 -18.78 24.96 43.20
C LEU A 114 -19.70 24.33 42.15
N GLU A 115 -20.88 24.92 41.95
CA GLU A 115 -21.87 24.45 40.97
C GLU A 115 -21.30 24.55 39.54
N PHE A 116 -20.59 25.64 39.23
CA PHE A 116 -19.87 25.80 37.96
C PHE A 116 -18.77 24.75 37.75
N ALA A 117 -17.96 24.45 38.78
CA ALA A 117 -16.91 23.44 38.69
C ALA A 117 -17.50 22.02 38.52
N GLU A 118 -18.61 21.73 39.18
CA GLU A 118 -19.32 20.46 39.06
C GLU A 118 -19.97 20.31 37.68
N GLU A 119 -20.56 21.39 37.14
CA GLU A 119 -21.14 21.44 35.79
C GLU A 119 -20.05 21.31 34.71
N ALA A 120 -18.90 21.98 34.86
CA ALA A 120 -17.77 21.84 33.95
C ALA A 120 -17.22 20.41 33.93
N LEU A 121 -17.18 19.75 35.10
CA LEU A 121 -16.79 18.33 35.21
C LEU A 121 -17.80 17.40 34.54
N ALA A 122 -19.10 17.64 34.75
CA ALA A 122 -20.17 16.86 34.13
C ALA A 122 -20.14 17.01 32.60
N LEU A 123 -19.96 18.24 32.11
CA LEU A 123 -19.82 18.54 30.69
C LEU A 123 -18.62 17.82 30.08
N ARG A 124 -17.47 17.88 30.75
CA ARG A 124 -16.24 17.19 30.30
C ARG A 124 -16.46 15.68 30.22
N ARG A 125 -17.04 15.07 31.25
CA ARG A 125 -17.36 13.63 31.27
C ARG A 125 -18.29 13.24 30.12
N SER A 126 -19.32 14.04 29.87
CA SER A 126 -20.25 13.81 28.76
C SER A 126 -19.55 13.91 27.40
N ALA A 127 -18.68 14.91 27.22
CA ALA A 127 -17.92 15.08 25.98
C ALA A 127 -16.98 13.91 25.71
N THR A 128 -16.26 13.43 26.74
CA THR A 128 -15.40 12.25 26.63
C THR A 128 -16.19 11.00 26.25
N LEU A 129 -17.35 10.76 26.88
CA LEU A 129 -18.19 9.61 26.55
C LEU A 129 -18.74 9.67 25.12
N ALA A 130 -19.10 10.86 24.64
CA ALA A 130 -19.55 11.05 23.26
C ALA A 130 -18.43 10.77 22.25
N LEU A 131 -17.20 11.21 22.54
CA LEU A 131 -16.02 10.94 21.72
C LEU A 131 -15.67 9.44 21.68
N MET A 132 -15.72 8.76 22.83
CA MET A 132 -15.47 7.31 22.88
C MET A 132 -16.50 6.53 22.05
N ARG A 133 -17.77 6.96 22.08
CA ARG A 133 -18.82 6.35 21.27
C ARG A 133 -18.59 6.57 19.77
N SER A 134 -18.22 7.78 19.35
CA SER A 134 -17.96 8.05 17.93
C SER A 134 -16.72 7.30 17.41
N LEU A 135 -15.68 7.15 18.24
CA LEU A 135 -14.53 6.31 17.92
C LEU A 135 -14.92 4.83 17.78
N GLN A 136 -15.74 4.31 18.68
CA GLN A 136 -16.25 2.94 18.60
C GLN A 136 -17.04 2.71 17.31
N GLU A 137 -17.92 3.65 16.94
CA GLU A 137 -18.69 3.60 15.69
C GLU A 137 -17.78 3.66 14.45
N ALA A 138 -16.76 4.51 14.46
CA ALA A 138 -15.79 4.62 13.37
C ALA A 138 -14.96 3.34 13.20
N ILE A 139 -14.51 2.72 14.29
CA ILE A 139 -13.79 1.44 14.28
C ILE A 139 -14.70 0.35 13.72
N ALA A 140 -15.95 0.27 14.17
CA ALA A 140 -16.91 -0.71 13.67
C ALA A 140 -17.18 -0.53 12.16
N ALA A 141 -17.35 0.71 11.69
CA ALA A 141 -17.54 1.02 10.27
C ALA A 141 -16.31 0.64 9.43
N GLN A 142 -15.10 0.92 9.93
CA GLN A 142 -13.87 0.54 9.24
C GLN A 142 -13.68 -0.99 9.21
N HIS A 143 -14.04 -1.69 10.28
CA HIS A 143 -14.00 -3.15 10.34
C HIS A 143 -14.95 -3.76 9.30
N ALA A 144 -16.20 -3.31 9.25
CA ALA A 144 -17.18 -3.77 8.26
C ALA A 144 -16.71 -3.50 6.81
N ARG A 145 -16.08 -2.34 6.57
CA ARG A 145 -15.48 -2.01 5.27
C ARG A 145 -14.31 -2.94 4.92
N SER A 146 -13.47 -3.27 5.90
CA SER A 146 -12.35 -4.19 5.73
C SER A 146 -12.82 -5.61 5.44
N GLU A 147 -13.84 -6.10 6.14
CA GLU A 147 -14.46 -7.40 5.88
C GLU A 147 -15.10 -7.46 4.49
N TYR A 148 -15.83 -6.42 4.08
CA TYR A 148 -16.37 -6.31 2.73
C TYR A 148 -15.27 -6.37 1.66
N LEU A 149 -14.15 -5.66 1.86
CA LEU A 149 -13.00 -5.72 0.94
C LEU A 149 -12.36 -7.11 0.94
N SER A 150 -12.23 -7.77 2.08
CA SER A 150 -11.72 -9.14 2.18
C SER A 150 -12.63 -10.13 1.44
N LEU A 151 -13.96 -10.00 1.59
CA LEU A 151 -14.95 -10.78 0.84
C LEU A 151 -14.92 -10.49 -0.67
N ALA A 152 -14.74 -9.23 -1.07
CA ALA A 152 -14.63 -8.87 -2.48
C ALA A 152 -13.34 -9.40 -3.12
N LEU A 153 -12.22 -9.40 -2.38
CA LEU A 153 -10.93 -9.93 -2.83
C LEU A 153 -10.92 -11.46 -2.86
N ASN A 154 -11.59 -12.14 -1.92
CA ASN A 154 -11.75 -13.60 -1.95
C ASN A 154 -12.82 -14.06 -2.95
N GLY A 155 -13.83 -13.23 -3.23
CA GLY A 155 -14.87 -13.49 -4.24
C GLY A 155 -14.41 -13.20 -5.68
N GLY A 156 -13.41 -12.32 -5.85
CA GLY A 156 -12.75 -12.07 -7.11
C GLY A 156 -11.62 -13.06 -7.34
N LYS A 157 -11.94 -14.24 -7.89
CA LYS A 157 -11.03 -15.28 -8.42
C LYS A 157 -9.67 -15.35 -7.72
N SER A 158 -9.58 -16.27 -6.76
CA SER A 158 -8.35 -16.66 -6.04
C SER A 158 -7.11 -16.43 -6.90
N ASN A 159 -6.12 -15.73 -6.35
CA ASN A 159 -4.79 -15.59 -6.97
C ASN A 159 -4.23 -16.95 -7.45
N GLU A 160 -4.67 -18.09 -6.91
CA GLU A 160 -4.33 -19.43 -7.40
C GLU A 160 -4.90 -19.76 -8.79
N GLU A 161 -6.10 -19.28 -9.14
CA GLU A 161 -6.69 -19.49 -10.47
C GLU A 161 -5.92 -18.68 -11.53
N VAL A 162 -5.57 -17.42 -11.20
CA VAL A 162 -4.76 -16.56 -12.09
C VAL A 162 -3.34 -17.12 -12.23
N VAL A 163 -2.70 -17.54 -11.13
CA VAL A 163 -1.37 -18.16 -11.15
C VAL A 163 -1.40 -19.51 -11.88
N GLY A 164 -2.48 -20.28 -11.74
CA GLY A 164 -2.71 -21.54 -12.46
C GLY A 164 -2.79 -21.32 -13.97
N ASN A 165 -3.62 -20.37 -14.40
CA ASN A 165 -3.77 -20.03 -15.82
C ASN A 165 -2.47 -19.51 -16.45
N VAL A 166 -1.71 -18.68 -15.72
CA VAL A 166 -0.40 -18.19 -16.19
C VAL A 166 0.62 -19.33 -16.27
N ARG A 167 0.65 -20.23 -15.28
CA ARG A 167 1.53 -21.41 -15.29
C ARG A 167 1.23 -22.33 -16.47
N GLU A 168 -0.05 -22.57 -16.76
CA GLU A 168 -0.48 -23.38 -17.90
C GLU A 168 -0.09 -22.71 -19.23
N ALA A 169 -0.32 -21.41 -19.37
CA ALA A 169 0.10 -20.66 -20.56
C ALA A 169 1.62 -20.72 -20.78
N ILE A 170 2.43 -20.61 -19.72
CA ILE A 170 3.90 -20.76 -19.80
C ILE A 170 4.28 -22.16 -20.25
N SER A 171 3.59 -23.20 -19.75
CA SER A 171 3.83 -24.59 -20.14
C SER A 171 3.58 -24.80 -21.64
N ILE A 172 2.45 -24.28 -22.15
CA ILE A 172 2.10 -24.38 -23.58
C ILE A 172 3.15 -23.68 -24.46
N VAL A 173 3.60 -22.49 -24.05
CA VAL A 173 4.63 -21.73 -24.79
C VAL A 173 5.96 -22.49 -24.81
N ASN A 174 6.40 -23.03 -23.67
CA ASN A 174 7.64 -23.79 -23.59
C ASN A 174 7.60 -25.06 -24.46
N GLU A 175 6.46 -25.75 -24.50
CA GLU A 175 6.30 -26.94 -25.34
C GLU A 175 6.29 -26.60 -26.84
N LYS A 176 5.75 -25.44 -27.23
CA LYS A 176 5.89 -24.92 -28.60
C LYS A 176 7.35 -24.57 -28.94
N HIS A 177 8.06 -23.87 -28.06
CA HIS A 177 9.47 -23.55 -28.29
C HIS A 177 10.33 -24.80 -28.45
N LYS A 178 10.07 -25.84 -27.64
CA LYS A 178 10.77 -27.12 -27.77
C LYS A 178 10.52 -27.76 -29.12
N ARG A 179 9.26 -27.83 -29.58
CA ARG A 179 8.94 -28.35 -30.92
C ARG A 179 9.61 -27.58 -32.04
N TYR A 180 9.64 -26.25 -31.98
CA TYR A 180 10.33 -25.45 -33.00
C TYR A 180 11.84 -25.67 -33.00
N LEU A 181 12.46 -25.84 -31.82
CA LEU A 181 13.87 -26.20 -31.73
C LEU A 181 14.14 -27.55 -32.39
N ASP A 182 13.32 -28.57 -32.10
CA ASP A 182 13.44 -29.90 -32.70
C ASP A 182 13.29 -29.84 -34.23
N GLU A 183 12.35 -29.04 -34.74
CA GLU A 183 12.11 -28.87 -36.18
C GLU A 183 13.27 -28.14 -36.89
N ILE A 184 13.82 -27.10 -36.26
CA ILE A 184 15.01 -26.40 -36.77
C ILE A 184 16.22 -27.32 -36.81
N GLU A 185 16.42 -28.15 -35.79
CA GLU A 185 17.53 -29.11 -35.73
C GLU A 185 17.37 -30.20 -36.79
N ALA A 186 16.16 -30.72 -36.97
CA ALA A 186 15.83 -31.65 -38.05
C ALA A 186 16.12 -31.04 -39.43
N PHE A 187 15.67 -29.81 -39.69
CA PHE A 187 15.94 -29.09 -40.94
C PHE A 187 17.44 -28.92 -41.18
N LYS A 188 18.19 -28.47 -40.17
CA LYS A 188 19.64 -28.31 -40.27
C LYS A 188 20.34 -29.63 -40.60
N SER A 189 19.91 -30.73 -39.98
CA SER A 189 20.46 -32.07 -40.26
C SER A 189 20.13 -32.54 -41.67
N GLY A 190 18.93 -32.26 -42.18
CA GLY A 190 18.50 -32.58 -43.54
C GLY A 190 19.31 -31.81 -44.58
N TYR A 191 19.40 -30.49 -44.41
CA TYR A 191 20.21 -29.63 -45.27
C TYR A 191 21.68 -30.06 -45.33
N SER A 192 22.26 -30.46 -44.19
CA SER A 192 23.64 -30.95 -44.16
C SER A 192 23.83 -32.24 -44.96
N LYS A 193 22.84 -33.14 -44.99
CA LYS A 193 22.89 -34.38 -45.78
C LYS A 193 22.74 -34.09 -47.27
N GLU A 194 21.76 -33.27 -47.63
CA GLU A 194 21.53 -32.85 -49.02
C GLU A 194 22.77 -32.15 -49.60
N LEU A 195 23.43 -31.30 -48.80
CA LEU A 195 24.67 -30.65 -49.21
C LEU A 195 25.81 -31.65 -49.47
N GLN A 196 25.95 -32.67 -48.62
CA GLN A 196 26.93 -33.73 -48.81
C GLN A 196 26.64 -34.56 -50.06
N GLU A 197 25.38 -34.86 -50.34
CA GLU A 197 24.95 -35.60 -51.53
C GLU A 197 25.21 -34.80 -52.82
N ILE A 198 24.94 -33.49 -52.83
CA ILE A 198 25.27 -32.60 -53.95
C ILE A 198 26.79 -32.58 -54.19
N GLN A 199 27.60 -32.49 -53.14
CA GLN A 199 29.07 -32.52 -53.28
C GLN A 199 29.57 -33.86 -53.83
N HIS A 200 28.99 -34.97 -53.37
CA HIS A 200 29.31 -36.30 -53.87
C HIS A 200 28.98 -36.46 -55.36
N LEU A 201 27.75 -36.14 -55.76
CA LEU A 201 27.31 -36.22 -57.15
C LEU A 201 28.12 -35.29 -58.07
N SER A 202 28.50 -34.10 -57.57
CA SER A 202 29.38 -33.19 -58.30
C SER A 202 30.76 -33.80 -58.55
N GLY A 203 31.32 -34.51 -57.56
CA GLY A 203 32.60 -35.20 -57.70
C GLY A 203 32.53 -36.36 -58.69
N GLU A 204 31.48 -37.20 -58.61
CA GLU A 204 31.26 -38.28 -59.58
C GLU A 204 31.10 -37.75 -61.01
N LEU A 205 30.38 -36.64 -61.18
CA LEU A 205 30.22 -36.01 -62.48
C LEU A 205 31.56 -35.49 -63.04
N GLU A 206 32.40 -34.89 -62.19
CA GLU A 206 33.73 -34.41 -62.58
C GLU A 206 34.67 -35.57 -62.96
N GLU A 207 34.63 -36.68 -62.21
CA GLU A 207 35.35 -37.92 -62.54
C GLU A 207 34.88 -38.50 -63.88
N THR A 208 33.57 -38.62 -64.11
CA THR A 208 33.03 -39.13 -65.37
C THR A 208 33.33 -38.21 -66.56
N MET A 209 33.40 -36.89 -66.38
CA MET A 209 33.84 -35.97 -67.42
C MET A 209 35.33 -36.15 -67.76
N ALA A 210 36.19 -36.30 -66.76
CA ALA A 210 37.61 -36.52 -66.97
C ALA A 210 37.89 -37.84 -67.71
N GLU A 211 37.21 -38.93 -67.34
CA GLU A 211 37.30 -40.22 -68.06
C GLU A 211 36.87 -40.10 -69.53
N LEU A 212 35.85 -39.28 -69.81
CA LEU A 212 35.36 -39.04 -71.17
C LEU A 212 36.33 -38.20 -72.01
N GLU A 213 37.09 -37.30 -71.38
CA GLU A 213 38.12 -36.50 -72.04
C GLU A 213 39.42 -37.29 -72.33
N GLU A 214 39.67 -38.38 -71.59
CA GLU A 214 40.83 -39.26 -71.79
C GLU A 214 40.61 -40.38 -72.83
N SER A 215 39.38 -40.60 -73.31
CA SER A 215 39.03 -41.59 -74.37
C SER A 215 38.99 -41.01 -75.78
#